data_AF-A0A972QBQ4-F1
#
_entry.id   AF-A0A972QBQ4-F1
#
_cell.length_a   1.000
_cell.length_b   1.000
_cell.length_c   1.000
_cell.angle_alpha   90.00
_cell.angle_beta   90.00
_cell.angle_gamma   90.00
#
_symmetry.space_group_name_H-M   'P 1'
#
loop_
_entity.id
_entity.type
_entity.pdbx_description
1 polymer ?
#
loop_
_entity_poly.entity_id
_entity_poly.type
_entity_poly.pdbx_seq_one_letter_code
_entity_poly.pdbx_strand_id
1 'polypeptide(L)'
;MKMTRRVFIKAAGITAGYAVLSFNIGFNMTRQAWAAAKDFLGVRQKSVYDADAKVYKYRKSQDNPMITKLYDKKHGFLHGGPCGHMSHRLLHTHYYDRSAGVKALKAKGFKLAI
;
A
#
# COMPACT_ATOMS: atom_id res chain seq x y z
N MET A 1 -8.10 -58.77 16.89
CA MET A 1 -6.70 -58.29 16.80
C MET A 1 -6.35 -57.58 18.11
N LYS A 2 -5.49 -58.16 18.97
CA LYS A 2 -5.12 -57.52 20.26
C LYS A 2 -3.99 -56.52 20.03
N MET A 3 -4.26 -55.23 20.19
CA MET A 3 -3.28 -54.16 20.06
C MET A 3 -2.28 -54.19 21.22
N THR A 4 -0.98 -54.34 20.92
CA THR A 4 0.09 -54.28 21.92
C THR A 4 0.63 -52.85 22.05
N ARG A 5 1.10 -52.48 23.24
CA ARG A 5 1.62 -51.11 23.53
C ARG A 5 2.69 -50.65 22.54
N ARG A 6 3.56 -51.55 22.06
CA ARG A 6 4.59 -51.23 21.06
C ARG A 6 4.01 -50.89 19.69
N VAL A 7 2.96 -51.60 19.27
CA VAL A 7 2.28 -51.33 17.99
C VAL A 7 1.54 -49.99 18.07
N PHE A 8 0.91 -49.70 19.22
CA PHE A 8 0.27 -48.40 19.46
C PHE A 8 1.27 -47.23 19.39
N ILE A 9 2.42 -47.33 20.06
CA ILE A 9 3.45 -46.27 20.04
C ILE A 9 4.01 -46.04 18.63
N LYS A 10 4.26 -47.11 17.87
CA LYS A 10 4.74 -47.00 16.47
C LYS A 10 3.69 -46.38 15.56
N ALA A 11 2.42 -46.79 15.70
CA ALA A 11 1.33 -46.21 14.94
C ALA A 11 1.20 -44.72 15.24
N ALA A 12 1.11 -44.33 16.52
CA ALA A 12 0.98 -42.94 16.93
C ALA A 12 2.13 -42.04 16.43
N GLY A 13 3.37 -42.52 16.46
CA GLY A 13 4.53 -41.78 15.94
C GLY A 13 4.45 -41.52 14.43
N ILE A 14 4.01 -42.51 13.65
CA ILE A 14 3.82 -42.37 12.20
C ILE A 14 2.67 -41.41 11.90
N THR A 15 1.53 -41.54 12.59
CA THR A 15 0.39 -40.63 12.38
C THR A 15 0.74 -39.20 12.76
N ALA A 16 1.48 -38.99 13.85
CA ALA A 16 1.94 -37.68 14.27
C ALA A 16 2.92 -37.07 13.27
N GLY A 17 3.90 -37.83 12.78
CA GLY A 17 4.83 -37.37 11.74
C GLY A 17 4.12 -37.00 10.44
N TYR A 18 3.16 -37.82 10.01
CA TYR A 18 2.36 -37.56 8.81
C TYR A 18 1.46 -36.34 8.98
N ALA A 19 0.86 -36.16 10.16
CA ALA A 19 0.07 -34.99 10.50
C ALA A 19 0.93 -33.72 10.50
N VAL A 20 2.14 -33.75 11.07
CA VAL A 20 3.05 -32.59 11.05
C VAL A 20 3.49 -32.25 9.63
N LEU A 21 3.86 -33.22 8.80
CA LEU A 21 4.24 -32.95 7.41
C LEU A 21 3.06 -32.43 6.59
N SER A 22 1.89 -33.07 6.71
CA SER A 22 0.69 -32.69 5.96
C SER A 22 0.14 -31.33 6.42
N PHE A 23 0.16 -31.06 7.72
CA PHE A 23 -0.25 -29.78 8.28
C PHE A 23 0.76 -28.70 7.96
N ASN A 24 2.06 -28.90 8.18
CA ASN A 24 3.05 -27.83 8.03
C ASN A 24 3.33 -27.51 6.55
N ILE A 25 3.38 -28.51 5.66
CA ILE A 25 3.53 -28.27 4.22
C ILE A 25 2.20 -27.78 3.62
N GLY A 26 1.08 -28.46 3.89
CA GLY A 26 -0.22 -28.11 3.34
C GLY A 26 -0.74 -26.75 3.82
N PHE A 27 -0.63 -26.45 5.12
CA PHE A 27 -1.09 -25.19 5.69
C PHE A 27 -0.20 -24.01 5.28
N ASN A 28 1.13 -24.16 5.24
CA ASN A 28 1.98 -23.05 4.78
C ASN A 28 1.86 -22.81 3.26
N MET A 29 1.77 -23.86 2.44
CA MET A 29 1.59 -23.69 1.00
C MET A 29 0.24 -23.06 0.66
N THR A 30 -0.83 -23.49 1.32
CA THR A 30 -2.15 -22.82 1.16
C THR A 30 -2.07 -21.37 1.63
N ARG A 31 -1.44 -21.07 2.77
CA ARG A 31 -1.29 -19.68 3.24
C ARG A 31 -0.49 -18.80 2.27
N GLN A 32 0.59 -19.32 1.67
CA GLN A 32 1.39 -18.61 0.68
C GLN A 32 0.64 -18.45 -0.64
N ALA A 33 -0.04 -19.49 -1.13
CA ALA A 33 -0.85 -19.41 -2.35
C ALA A 33 -2.04 -18.45 -2.17
N TRP A 34 -2.68 -18.44 -1.01
CA TRP A 34 -3.71 -17.46 -0.65
C TRP A 34 -3.17 -16.04 -0.54
N ALA A 35 -1.94 -15.86 -0.04
CA ALA A 35 -1.30 -14.54 -0.01
C ALA A 35 -0.93 -14.08 -1.43
N ALA A 36 -0.44 -14.97 -2.29
CA ALA A 36 -0.10 -14.66 -3.69
C ALA A 36 -1.34 -14.41 -4.56
N ALA A 37 -2.45 -15.10 -4.27
CA ALA A 37 -3.72 -14.91 -4.97
C ALA A 37 -4.52 -13.69 -4.48
N LYS A 38 -4.24 -13.17 -3.28
CA LYS A 38 -4.90 -11.98 -2.77
C LYS A 38 -4.37 -10.73 -3.47
N ASP A 39 -5.28 -10.05 -4.18
CA ASP A 39 -5.03 -8.72 -4.69
C ASP A 39 -5.10 -7.68 -3.55
N PHE A 40 -4.02 -7.58 -2.79
CA PHE A 40 -3.90 -6.58 -1.73
C PHE A 40 -3.96 -5.14 -2.26
N LEU A 41 -3.54 -4.91 -3.51
CA LEU A 41 -3.59 -3.60 -4.11
C LEU A 41 -5.04 -3.19 -4.38
N GLY A 42 -5.82 -4.05 -5.03
CA GLY A 42 -7.24 -3.83 -5.29
C GLY A 42 -8.07 -3.65 -4.02
N VAL A 43 -7.78 -4.43 -2.97
CA VAL A 43 -8.45 -4.27 -1.66
C VAL A 43 -8.15 -2.90 -1.05
N ARG A 44 -6.89 -2.45 -1.09
CA ARG A 44 -6.50 -1.12 -0.58
C ARG A 44 -7.17 0.00 -1.37
N GLN A 45 -7.13 -0.09 -2.70
CA GLN A 45 -7.77 0.90 -3.58
C GLN A 45 -9.28 0.97 -3.31
N LYS A 46 -9.94 -0.20 -3.25
CA LYS A 46 -11.37 -0.28 -2.95
C LYS A 46 -11.70 0.37 -1.61
N SER A 47 -10.92 0.09 -0.56
CA SER A 47 -11.14 0.69 0.76
C SER A 47 -11.06 2.22 0.73
N VAL A 48 -10.14 2.80 -0.05
CA VAL A 48 -10.03 4.26 -0.19
C VAL A 48 -11.26 4.85 -0.87
N TYR A 49 -11.74 4.24 -1.96
CA TYR A 49 -12.95 4.70 -2.65
C TYR A 49 -14.23 4.49 -1.83
N ASP A 50 -14.33 3.39 -1.08
CA ASP A 50 -15.45 3.18 -0.16
C ASP A 50 -15.47 4.24 0.95
N ALA A 51 -14.31 4.66 1.46
CA ALA A 51 -14.22 5.76 2.42
C ALA A 51 -14.65 7.09 1.79
N ASP A 52 -14.19 7.41 0.58
CA ASP A 52 -14.63 8.59 -0.19
C ASP A 52 -16.16 8.64 -0.32
N ALA A 53 -16.78 7.52 -0.70
CA ALA A 53 -18.20 7.46 -0.98
C ALA A 53 -19.10 7.45 0.27
N LYS A 54 -18.63 6.84 1.38
CA LYS A 54 -19.52 6.49 2.52
C LYS A 54 -19.15 7.19 3.83
N VAL A 55 -17.91 7.60 4.01
CA VAL A 55 -17.41 8.11 5.30
C VAL A 55 -17.34 9.64 5.29
N TYR A 56 -16.83 10.25 4.22
CA TYR A 56 -16.60 11.69 4.20
C TYR A 56 -17.86 12.48 3.83
N LYS A 57 -18.17 13.49 4.67
CA LYS A 57 -19.31 14.40 4.47
C LYS A 57 -19.14 15.32 3.25
N TYR A 58 -17.91 15.79 3.00
CA TYR A 58 -17.57 16.66 1.88
C TYR A 58 -16.67 15.89 0.92
N ARG A 59 -17.11 15.71 -0.33
CA ARG A 59 -16.34 14.95 -1.35
C ARG A 59 -15.60 15.85 -2.33
N LYS A 60 -16.05 17.09 -2.50
CA LYS A 60 -15.43 18.09 -3.37
C LYS A 60 -14.58 19.03 -2.52
N SER A 61 -13.32 19.24 -2.91
CA SER A 61 -12.37 20.07 -2.15
C SER A 61 -12.85 21.53 -1.99
N GLN A 62 -13.55 22.06 -2.99
CA GLN A 62 -14.11 23.42 -2.97
C GLN A 62 -15.30 23.59 -2.01
N ASP A 63 -15.93 22.50 -1.57
CA ASP A 63 -17.03 22.55 -0.61
C ASP A 63 -16.53 22.50 0.85
N ASN A 64 -15.22 22.31 1.06
CA ASN A 64 -14.65 22.20 2.40
C ASN A 64 -14.68 23.56 3.12
N PRO A 65 -15.40 23.69 4.25
CA PRO A 65 -15.56 24.97 4.94
C PRO A 65 -14.23 25.56 5.45
N MET A 66 -13.25 24.73 5.79
CA MET A 66 -11.93 25.21 6.22
C MET A 66 -11.13 25.82 5.06
N ILE A 67 -11.24 25.24 3.86
CA ILE A 67 -10.61 25.77 2.64
C ILE A 67 -11.26 27.08 2.22
N THR A 68 -12.59 27.15 2.24
CA THR A 68 -13.32 28.39 1.96
C THR A 68 -12.94 29.50 2.92
N LYS A 69 -12.80 29.20 4.23
CA LYS A 69 -12.33 30.17 5.22
C LYS A 69 -10.89 30.63 4.97
N LEU A 70 -10.01 29.72 4.57
CA LEU A 70 -8.60 30.02 4.30
C LEU A 70 -8.44 30.98 3.10
N TYR A 71 -9.23 30.77 2.05
CA TYR A 71 -9.23 31.56 0.81
C TYR A 71 -10.24 32.71 0.81
N ASP A 72 -10.87 33.01 1.94
CA ASP A 72 -11.81 34.12 2.04
C ASP A 72 -11.12 35.45 1.68
N LYS A 73 -11.75 36.23 0.80
CA LYS A 73 -11.14 37.47 0.27
C LYS A 73 -11.02 38.59 1.28
N LYS A 74 -11.81 38.57 2.36
CA LYS A 74 -11.87 39.65 3.36
C LYS A 74 -11.02 39.33 4.59
N HIS A 75 -11.03 38.07 5.02
CA HIS A 75 -10.45 37.64 6.30
C HIS A 75 -9.56 36.41 6.19
N GLY A 76 -9.42 35.84 4.99
CA GLY A 76 -8.60 34.64 4.76
C GLY A 76 -7.11 34.96 4.65
N PHE A 77 -6.27 34.04 5.10
CA PHE A 77 -4.82 34.17 4.97
C PHE A 77 -4.37 34.11 3.50
N LEU A 78 -5.05 33.30 2.68
CA LEU A 78 -4.82 33.21 1.24
C LEU A 78 -5.87 34.01 0.46
N HIS A 79 -6.19 35.22 0.91
CA HIS A 79 -7.20 36.10 0.29
C HIS A 79 -6.91 36.44 -1.18
N GLY A 80 -5.66 36.32 -1.63
CA GLY A 80 -5.25 36.47 -3.03
C GLY A 80 -5.76 35.36 -3.96
N GLY A 81 -6.42 34.34 -3.41
CA GLY A 81 -7.05 33.27 -4.17
C GLY A 81 -6.09 32.17 -4.63
N PRO A 82 -6.63 31.15 -5.32
CA PRO A 82 -5.82 30.14 -6.00
C PRO A 82 -4.84 30.81 -6.96
N CYS A 83 -3.60 30.32 -7.01
CA CYS A 83 -2.51 30.91 -7.81
C CYS A 83 -2.15 32.38 -7.49
N GLY A 84 -2.65 32.96 -6.39
CA GLY A 84 -2.22 34.27 -5.91
C GLY A 84 -0.77 34.27 -5.40
N HIS A 85 -0.19 35.46 -5.18
CA HIS A 85 1.23 35.60 -4.78
C HIS A 85 1.61 34.76 -3.55
N MET A 86 0.81 34.83 -2.48
CA MET A 86 1.06 34.04 -1.26
C MET A 86 0.88 32.53 -1.49
N SER A 87 -0.11 32.13 -2.30
CA SER A 87 -0.33 30.73 -2.69
C SER A 87 0.84 30.20 -3.51
N HIS A 88 1.37 30.98 -4.45
CA HIS A 88 2.54 30.60 -5.24
C HIS A 88 3.80 30.51 -4.37
N ARG A 89 3.98 31.43 -3.43
CA ARG A 89 5.14 31.43 -2.54
C ARG A 89 5.16 30.24 -1.58
N LEU A 90 4.00 29.83 -1.06
CA LEU A 90 3.91 28.82 0.00
C LEU A 90 3.54 27.42 -0.50
N LEU A 91 2.73 27.32 -1.54
CA LEU A 91 2.12 26.07 -1.99
C LEU A 91 2.68 25.58 -3.34
N HIS A 92 3.31 26.46 -4.13
CA HIS A 92 3.94 26.07 -5.39
C HIS A 92 5.45 25.87 -5.21
N THR A 93 6.02 25.09 -6.12
CA THR A 93 7.44 24.75 -6.11
C THR A 93 7.98 24.69 -7.53
N HIS A 94 9.30 24.56 -7.66
CA HIS A 94 9.99 24.47 -8.93
C HIS A 94 10.71 23.14 -9.08
N TYR A 95 10.80 22.66 -10.32
CA TYR A 95 11.58 21.49 -10.68
C TYR A 95 12.99 21.91 -11.11
N TYR A 96 13.95 21.03 -10.87
CA TYR A 96 15.34 21.20 -11.30
C TYR A 96 15.73 20.06 -12.23
N ASP A 97 16.48 20.37 -13.29
CA ASP A 97 17.02 19.34 -14.17
C ASP A 97 18.05 18.48 -13.42
N ARG A 98 17.77 17.17 -13.34
CA ARG A 98 18.65 16.16 -12.72
C ARG A 98 19.26 15.20 -13.75
N SER A 99 19.18 15.53 -15.04
CA SER A 99 19.69 14.70 -16.15
C SER A 99 21.21 14.51 -16.14
N ALA A 100 21.96 15.36 -15.44
CA ALA A 100 23.42 15.31 -15.37
C ALA A 100 23.95 13.95 -14.90
N GLY A 101 23.34 13.35 -13.88
CA GLY A 101 23.75 12.04 -13.36
C GLY A 101 23.55 10.91 -14.39
N VAL A 102 22.41 10.93 -15.08
CA VAL A 102 22.09 9.98 -16.15
C VAL A 102 23.08 10.13 -17.31
N LYS A 103 23.39 11.37 -17.70
CA LYS A 103 24.38 11.67 -18.77
C LYS A 103 25.77 11.15 -18.39
N ALA A 104 26.21 11.37 -17.15
CA ALA A 104 27.50 10.88 -16.67
C ALA A 104 27.59 9.35 -16.66
N LEU A 105 26.51 8.66 -16.26
CA LEU A 105 26.46 7.19 -16.29
C LEU A 105 26.50 6.65 -17.73
N LYS A 106 25.74 7.27 -18.65
CA LYS A 106 25.79 6.91 -20.07
C LYS A 106 27.18 7.13 -20.67
N ALA A 107 27.84 8.24 -20.32
CA ALA A 107 29.20 8.53 -20.78
C ALA A 107 30.24 7.51 -20.27
N LYS A 108 30.02 6.92 -19.09
CA LYS A 108 30.82 5.82 -18.55
C LYS A 108 30.48 4.44 -19.15
N GLY A 109 29.56 4.38 -20.12
CA GLY A 109 29.17 3.16 -20.82
C GLY A 109 28.07 2.34 -20.14
N PHE A 110 27.43 2.84 -19.07
CA PHE A 110 26.33 2.12 -18.42
C PHE A 110 25.07 2.18 -19.28
N LYS A 111 24.49 1.00 -19.60
CA LYS A 111 23.15 0.88 -20.17
C LYS A 111 22.13 0.85 -19.05
N LEU A 112 21.44 1.96 -18.85
CA LEU A 112 20.37 2.06 -17.86
C LEU A 112 19.07 1.50 -18.47
N ALA A 113 18.45 0.54 -17.79
CA ALA A 113 17.09 0.10 -18.07
C ALA A 113 16.13 1.08 -17.38
N ILE A 114 16.00 2.27 -17.96
CA ILE A 114 15.01 3.27 -17.56
C ILE A 114 13.82 3.16 -18.51
#